data_AF-A0A2N1P7N5-F1
#
_entry.id   AF-A0A2N1P7N5-F1
#
_cell.length_a   1.000
_cell.length_b   1.000
_cell.length_c   1.000
_cell.angle_alpha   90.00
_cell.angle_beta   90.00
_cell.angle_gamma   90.00
#
_symmetry.space_group_name_H-M   'P 1'
#
loop_
_entity.id
_entity.type
_entity.pdbx_description
1 polymer ?
#
loop_
_entity_poly.entity_id
_entity_poly.type
_entity_poly.pdbx_seq_one_letter_code
_entity_poly.pdbx_strand_id
1 'polypeptide(L)'
;MFSFFSKKQRPAKLTNDELRLKAAGVNFAIFTISDEITKNLQKEVKDLNKLGQEEINNVFFVVSYVSLFQAQKFFWENFIKDESDARIFESHLFYMFEKTSGVNPKPNIQDLVEYVQQGEPSREVQYIGSKICRILEKEDTFLMCEISTMFAFFLTHGFYESMKRAWELPNETLIELLDKVES
;
A
#
# COMPACT_ATOMS: atom_id res chain seq x y z
N MET A 1 -32.87 -34.60 -0.77
CA MET A 1 -32.86 -33.76 0.45
C MET A 1 -31.41 -33.44 0.79
N PHE A 2 -30.87 -32.33 0.28
CA PHE A 2 -29.61 -31.74 0.77
C PHE A 2 -29.69 -30.22 0.53
N SER A 3 -30.15 -29.53 1.57
CA SER A 3 -29.99 -28.08 1.74
C SER A 3 -28.66 -27.85 2.44
N PHE A 4 -27.63 -27.50 1.69
CA PHE A 4 -26.37 -26.98 2.23
C PHE A 4 -26.01 -25.66 1.54
N PHE A 5 -26.99 -24.76 1.42
CA PHE A 5 -26.67 -23.34 1.40
C PHE A 5 -26.60 -22.90 2.85
N SER A 6 -25.41 -22.95 3.44
CA SER A 6 -25.15 -22.07 4.57
C SER A 6 -25.51 -20.67 4.08
N LYS A 7 -26.50 -20.04 4.72
CA LYS A 7 -26.68 -18.60 4.57
C LYS A 7 -25.33 -18.01 4.99
N LYS A 8 -24.48 -17.64 4.02
CA LYS A 8 -23.35 -16.76 4.29
C LYS A 8 -23.99 -15.55 4.97
N GLN A 9 -23.89 -15.48 6.29
CA GLN A 9 -24.27 -14.28 7.04
C GLN A 9 -23.59 -13.15 6.28
N ARG A 10 -24.39 -12.17 5.83
CA ARG A 10 -23.80 -10.93 5.36
C ARG A 10 -22.92 -10.47 6.52
N PRO A 11 -21.60 -10.29 6.32
CA PRO A 11 -20.75 -9.80 7.39
C PRO A 11 -21.40 -8.54 7.95
N ALA A 12 -21.45 -8.43 9.27
CA ALA A 12 -22.01 -7.26 9.92
C ALA A 12 -21.36 -6.00 9.33
N LYS A 13 -22.16 -4.96 9.11
CA LYS A 13 -21.65 -3.67 8.65
C LYS A 13 -20.64 -3.19 9.70
N LEU A 14 -19.42 -2.90 9.28
CA LEU A 14 -18.38 -2.42 10.19
C LEU A 14 -18.76 -1.01 10.64
N THR A 15 -18.54 -0.73 11.92
CA THR A 15 -18.69 0.62 12.47
C THR A 15 -17.56 1.53 11.99
N ASN A 16 -17.78 2.84 12.06
CA ASN A 16 -16.76 3.82 11.70
C ASN A 16 -15.48 3.64 12.55
N ASP A 17 -15.62 3.40 13.85
CA ASP A 17 -14.49 3.17 14.75
C ASP A 17 -13.72 1.90 14.41
N GLU A 18 -14.42 0.81 14.05
CA GLU A 18 -13.77 -0.40 13.55
C GLU A 18 -12.98 -0.11 12.28
N LEU A 19 -13.57 0.57 11.30
CA LEU A 19 -12.87 0.92 10.05
C LEU A 19 -11.64 1.81 10.31
N ARG A 20 -11.72 2.74 11.27
CA ARG A 20 -10.58 3.56 11.71
C ARG A 20 -9.47 2.70 12.31
N LEU A 21 -9.79 1.79 13.23
CA LEU A 21 -8.80 0.86 13.80
C LEU A 21 -8.16 -0.02 12.73
N LYS A 22 -8.96 -0.54 11.78
CA LYS A 22 -8.43 -1.32 10.66
C LYS A 22 -7.50 -0.50 9.76
N ALA A 23 -7.82 0.77 9.51
CA ALA A 23 -6.94 1.67 8.78
C ALA A 23 -5.59 1.86 9.48
N ALA A 24 -5.56 1.92 10.82
CA ALA A 24 -4.31 2.05 11.58
C ALA A 24 -3.40 0.82 11.41
N GLY A 25 -3.97 -0.38 11.50
CA GLY A 25 -3.25 -1.62 11.24
C GLY A 25 -2.69 -1.68 9.81
N VAL A 26 -3.51 -1.36 8.82
CA VAL A 26 -3.10 -1.37 7.41
C VAL A 26 -2.02 -0.33 7.14
N ASN A 27 -2.13 0.89 7.69
CA ASN A 27 -1.12 1.93 7.59
C ASN A 27 0.23 1.48 8.14
N PHE A 28 0.24 0.86 9.34
CA PHE A 28 1.45 0.30 9.93
C PHE A 28 2.12 -0.75 9.02
N ALA A 29 1.32 -1.65 8.44
CA ALA A 29 1.84 -2.67 7.56
C ALA A 29 2.37 -2.09 6.23
N ILE A 30 1.74 -1.05 5.69
CA ILE A 30 2.23 -0.34 4.49
C ILE A 30 3.64 0.17 4.73
N PHE A 31 3.89 0.91 5.82
CA PHE A 31 5.21 1.47 6.10
C PHE A 31 6.25 0.39 6.40
N THR A 32 5.88 -0.65 7.15
CA THR A 32 6.78 -1.76 7.48
C THR A 32 7.24 -2.51 6.23
N ILE A 33 6.30 -2.85 5.34
CA ILE A 33 6.63 -3.54 4.10
C ILE A 33 7.38 -2.62 3.14
N SER A 34 7.04 -1.33 3.10
CA SER A 34 7.76 -0.37 2.26
C SER A 34 9.23 -0.25 2.65
N ASP A 35 9.53 -0.25 3.95
CA ASP A 35 10.89 -0.26 4.48
C ASP A 35 11.63 -1.53 4.05
N GLU A 36 10.99 -2.70 4.17
CA GLU A 36 11.57 -3.97 3.73
C GLU A 36 11.82 -4.03 2.22
N ILE A 37 10.86 -3.58 1.41
CA ILE A 37 11.00 -3.49 -0.05
C ILE A 37 12.16 -2.56 -0.38
N THR A 38 12.23 -1.39 0.25
CA THR A 38 13.27 -0.38 -0.03
C THR A 38 14.66 -0.90 0.34
N LYS A 39 14.80 -1.59 1.49
CA LYS A 39 16.04 -2.24 1.90
C LYS A 39 16.48 -3.32 0.90
N ASN A 40 15.54 -4.12 0.42
CA ASN A 40 15.85 -5.14 -0.59
C ASN A 40 16.22 -4.52 -1.93
N LEU A 41 15.51 -3.48 -2.38
CA LEU A 41 15.85 -2.71 -3.57
C LEU A 41 17.27 -2.14 -3.47
N GLN A 42 17.63 -1.54 -2.33
CA GLN A 42 18.97 -1.01 -2.10
C GLN A 42 20.05 -2.11 -2.10
N LYS A 43 19.72 -3.30 -1.61
CA LYS A 43 20.67 -4.42 -1.53
C LYS A 43 20.91 -5.10 -2.89
N GLU A 44 19.84 -5.34 -3.64
CA GLU A 44 19.86 -6.21 -4.82
C GLU A 44 19.96 -5.40 -6.14
N VAL A 45 19.51 -4.14 -6.17
CA VAL A 45 19.59 -3.29 -7.37
C VAL A 45 20.86 -2.44 -7.30
N LYS A 46 21.81 -2.73 -8.19
CA LYS A 46 23.16 -2.15 -8.19
C LYS A 46 23.16 -0.62 -8.27
N ASP A 47 22.20 -0.01 -8.95
CA ASP A 47 22.09 1.44 -9.05
C ASP A 47 21.51 2.12 -7.80
N LEU A 48 20.79 1.37 -6.98
CA LEU A 48 20.19 1.87 -5.75
C LEU A 48 21.12 1.72 -4.54
N ASN A 49 22.10 0.80 -4.61
CA ASN A 49 23.00 0.52 -3.49
C ASN A 49 23.94 1.68 -3.10
N LYS A 50 24.11 2.66 -3.99
CA LYS A 50 24.99 3.83 -3.82
C LYS A 50 24.24 5.10 -3.41
N LEU A 51 22.92 5.04 -3.34
CA LEU A 51 22.11 6.22 -3.03
C LEU A 51 22.39 6.73 -1.62
N GLY A 52 22.43 8.06 -1.49
CA GLY A 52 22.47 8.72 -0.20
C GLY A 52 21.17 8.56 0.58
N GLN A 53 21.18 8.95 1.86
CA GLN A 53 20.01 8.82 2.73
C GLN A 53 18.80 9.62 2.23
N GLU A 54 19.02 10.77 1.61
CA GLU A 54 17.92 11.58 1.06
C GLU A 54 17.25 10.90 -0.14
N GLU A 55 18.05 10.38 -1.07
CA GLU A 55 17.56 9.67 -2.24
C GLU A 55 16.81 8.39 -1.86
N ILE A 56 17.33 7.62 -0.90
CA ILE A 56 16.64 6.40 -0.45
C ILE A 56 15.33 6.73 0.30
N ASN A 57 15.25 7.87 1.00
CA ASN A 57 13.99 8.32 1.58
C ASN A 57 12.95 8.66 0.50
N ASN A 58 13.38 9.23 -0.63
CA ASN A 58 12.49 9.48 -1.77
C ASN A 58 12.01 8.16 -2.40
N VAL A 59 12.90 7.18 -2.54
CA VAL A 59 12.54 5.82 -2.99
C VAL A 59 11.53 5.18 -2.04
N PHE A 60 11.80 5.21 -0.74
CA PHE A 60 10.90 4.70 0.30
C PHE A 60 9.52 5.34 0.19
N PHE A 61 9.47 6.66 0.06
CA PHE A 61 8.21 7.37 -0.06
C PHE A 61 7.41 6.93 -1.30
N VAL A 62 8.09 6.72 -2.44
CA VAL A 62 7.47 6.16 -3.65
C VAL A 62 6.90 4.78 -3.41
N VAL A 63 7.69 3.88 -2.83
CA VAL A 63 7.23 2.53 -2.46
C VAL A 63 5.99 2.62 -1.56
N SER A 64 6.00 3.49 -0.55
CA SER A 64 4.90 3.62 0.41
C SER A 64 3.57 4.04 -0.20
N TYR A 65 3.53 5.07 -1.05
CA TYR A 65 2.23 5.44 -1.62
C TYR A 65 1.77 4.47 -2.73
N VAL A 66 2.69 3.77 -3.41
CA VAL A 66 2.30 2.69 -4.33
C VAL A 66 1.72 1.51 -3.54
N SER A 67 2.32 1.15 -2.41
CA SER A 67 1.79 0.16 -1.49
C SER A 67 0.44 0.58 -0.89
N LEU A 68 0.25 1.86 -0.57
CA LEU A 68 -1.05 2.42 -0.16
C LEU A 68 -2.14 2.16 -1.21
N PHE A 69 -1.85 2.47 -2.48
CA PHE A 69 -2.78 2.21 -3.59
C PHE A 69 -3.14 0.72 -3.69
N GLN A 70 -2.13 -0.17 -3.63
CA GLN A 70 -2.35 -1.61 -3.72
C GLN A 70 -3.14 -2.16 -2.52
N ALA A 71 -2.92 -1.61 -1.32
CA ALA A 71 -3.69 -1.96 -0.12
C ALA A 71 -5.16 -1.54 -0.27
N GLN A 72 -5.43 -0.31 -0.70
CA GLN A 72 -6.79 0.20 -0.92
C GLN A 72 -7.56 -0.71 -1.88
N LYS A 73 -6.96 -1.01 -3.05
CA LYS A 73 -7.54 -1.90 -4.06
C LYS A 73 -7.83 -3.29 -3.49
N PHE A 74 -6.88 -3.89 -2.77
CA PHE A 74 -7.06 -5.19 -2.15
C PHE A 74 -8.25 -5.23 -1.17
N PHE A 75 -8.38 -4.25 -0.28
CA PHE A 75 -9.47 -4.23 0.70
C PHE A 75 -10.84 -3.95 0.07
N TRP A 76 -10.89 -3.07 -0.93
CA TRP A 76 -12.10 -2.84 -1.73
C TRP A 76 -12.56 -4.11 -2.43
N GLU A 77 -11.64 -4.87 -3.03
CA GLU A 77 -12.00 -6.08 -3.78
C GLU A 77 -12.35 -7.28 -2.88
N ASN A 78 -11.77 -7.38 -1.69
CA ASN A 78 -11.79 -8.63 -0.91
C ASN A 78 -12.52 -8.55 0.44
N PHE A 79 -12.57 -7.39 1.11
CA PHE A 79 -13.06 -7.29 2.50
C PHE A 79 -14.24 -6.33 2.64
N ILE A 80 -14.20 -5.18 1.97
CA ILE A 80 -15.19 -4.12 2.12
C ILE A 80 -16.16 -4.17 0.94
N LYS A 81 -17.36 -4.72 1.18
CA LYS A 81 -18.35 -4.95 0.13
C LYS A 81 -19.25 -3.75 -0.16
N ASP A 82 -19.30 -2.79 0.76
CA ASP A 82 -20.15 -1.62 0.70
C ASP A 82 -19.31 -0.39 0.34
N GLU A 83 -19.73 0.34 -0.70
CA GLU A 83 -18.99 1.49 -1.20
C GLU A 83 -18.89 2.62 -0.17
N SER A 84 -19.91 2.79 0.70
CA SER A 84 -19.87 3.82 1.75
C SER A 84 -18.82 3.50 2.80
N ASP A 85 -18.73 2.24 3.24
CA ASP A 85 -17.70 1.78 4.19
C ASP A 85 -16.30 1.85 3.56
N ALA A 86 -16.19 1.55 2.26
CA ALA A 86 -14.95 1.59 1.50
C ALA A 86 -14.37 3.01 1.45
N ARG A 87 -15.22 4.02 1.26
CA ARG A 87 -14.85 5.44 1.28
C ARG A 87 -14.47 5.92 2.69
N ILE A 88 -15.15 5.44 3.73
CA ILE A 88 -14.81 5.77 5.13
C ILE A 88 -13.43 5.20 5.48
N PHE A 89 -13.19 3.93 5.15
CA PHE A 89 -11.89 3.29 5.34
C PHE A 89 -10.76 4.01 4.60
N GLU A 90 -10.97 4.33 3.31
CA GLU A 90 -9.99 5.08 2.52
C GLU A 90 -9.66 6.43 3.15
N SER A 91 -10.69 7.17 3.60
CA SER A 91 -10.50 8.46 4.24
C SER A 91 -9.62 8.36 5.50
N HIS A 92 -9.86 7.35 6.34
CA HIS A 92 -9.03 7.11 7.52
C HIS A 92 -7.62 6.69 7.15
N LEU A 93 -7.48 5.79 6.17
CA LEU A 93 -6.18 5.30 5.73
C LEU A 93 -5.32 6.43 5.16
N PHE A 94 -5.90 7.32 4.35
CA PHE A 94 -5.19 8.47 3.79
C PHE A 94 -4.81 9.48 4.86
N TYR A 95 -5.70 9.74 5.82
CA TYR A 95 -5.40 10.59 6.97
C TYR A 95 -4.22 10.04 7.77
N MET A 96 -4.22 8.75 8.08
CA MET A 96 -3.14 8.12 8.85
C MET A 96 -1.82 8.11 8.07
N PHE A 97 -1.87 7.84 6.77
CA PHE A 97 -0.70 7.92 5.91
C PHE A 97 -0.10 9.33 5.89
N GLU A 98 -0.95 10.36 5.76
CA GLU A 98 -0.52 11.77 5.80
C GLU A 98 0.10 12.13 7.14
N LYS A 99 -0.48 11.67 8.26
CA LYS A 99 0.07 11.87 9.60
C LYS A 99 1.43 11.21 9.79
N THR A 100 1.61 9.99 9.30
CA THR A 100 2.88 9.25 9.43
C THR A 100 3.96 9.79 8.50
N SER A 101 3.63 10.11 7.24
CA SER A 101 4.61 10.55 6.24
C SER A 101 4.86 12.06 6.22
N GLY A 102 3.94 12.86 6.79
CA GLY A 102 3.95 14.31 6.65
C GLY A 102 3.49 14.82 5.27
N VAL A 103 3.00 13.94 4.39
CA VAL A 103 2.62 14.28 3.01
C VAL A 103 1.23 13.76 2.67
N ASN A 104 0.37 14.63 2.13
CA ASN A 104 -0.92 14.23 1.60
C ASN A 104 -0.72 13.28 0.40
N PRO A 105 -1.19 12.01 0.47
CA PRO A 105 -0.93 11.03 -0.58
C PRO A 105 -1.76 11.26 -1.85
N LYS A 106 -2.85 12.05 -1.80
CA LYS A 106 -3.83 12.16 -2.90
C LYS A 106 -3.21 12.55 -4.25
N PRO A 107 -2.34 13.57 -4.35
CA PRO A 107 -1.72 13.92 -5.64
C PRO A 107 -0.88 12.80 -6.23
N ASN A 108 -0.21 12.00 -5.39
CA ASN A 108 0.65 10.91 -5.83
C ASN A 108 -0.17 9.69 -6.28
N ILE A 109 -1.28 9.43 -5.60
CA ILE A 109 -2.25 8.41 -6.01
C ILE A 109 -2.91 8.80 -7.34
N GLN A 110 -3.24 10.09 -7.51
CA GLN A 110 -3.78 10.60 -8.77
C GLN A 110 -2.79 10.44 -9.92
N ASP A 111 -1.51 10.80 -9.72
CA ASP A 111 -0.44 10.59 -10.72
C ASP A 111 -0.30 9.11 -11.11
N LEU A 112 -0.38 8.19 -10.14
CA LEU A 112 -0.40 6.76 -10.39
C LEU A 112 -1.60 6.33 -11.22
N VAL A 113 -2.81 6.75 -10.85
CA VAL A 113 -4.05 6.41 -11.57
C VAL A 113 -3.98 6.92 -13.01
N GLU A 114 -3.53 8.16 -13.21
CA GLU A 114 -3.36 8.75 -14.54
C GLU A 114 -2.34 7.96 -15.37
N TYR A 115 -1.23 7.53 -14.80
CA TYR A 115 -0.25 6.70 -15.48
C TYR A 115 -0.84 5.34 -15.89
N VAL A 116 -1.59 4.69 -15.00
CA VAL A 116 -2.21 3.37 -15.26
C VAL A 116 -3.27 3.45 -16.36
N GLN A 117 -3.95 4.58 -16.50
CA GLN A 117 -4.98 4.80 -17.53
C GLN A 117 -4.40 4.99 -18.94
N GLN A 118 -3.09 5.18 -19.11
CA GLN A 118 -2.48 5.50 -20.41
C GLN A 118 -2.36 4.31 -21.38
N GLY A 119 -2.81 3.09 -21.03
CA GLY A 119 -2.95 2.01 -22.00
C GLY A 119 -3.16 0.61 -21.39
N GLU A 120 -3.55 -0.34 -22.25
CA GLU A 120 -3.58 -1.77 -21.93
C GLU A 120 -2.32 -2.50 -22.46
N PRO A 121 -1.80 -3.53 -21.75
CA PRO A 121 -2.22 -4.02 -20.43
C PRO A 121 -1.90 -3.04 -19.29
N SER A 122 -2.59 -3.18 -18.14
CA SER A 122 -2.40 -2.35 -16.95
C SER A 122 -0.92 -2.21 -16.58
N ARG A 123 -0.48 -0.96 -16.39
CA ARG A 123 0.92 -0.60 -16.14
C ARG A 123 1.24 -0.32 -14.67
N GLU A 124 0.39 -0.79 -13.76
CA GLU A 124 0.50 -0.54 -12.30
C GLU A 124 1.90 -0.89 -11.75
N VAL A 125 2.45 -2.03 -12.15
CA VAL A 125 3.77 -2.48 -11.69
C VAL A 125 4.91 -1.70 -12.35
N GLN A 126 4.71 -1.19 -13.56
CA GLN A 126 5.72 -0.39 -14.28
C GLN A 126 5.79 1.04 -13.73
N TYR A 127 4.71 1.54 -13.12
CA TYR A 127 4.68 2.88 -12.54
C TYR A 127 5.81 3.07 -11.52
N ILE A 128 5.99 2.13 -10.59
CA ILE A 128 6.97 2.29 -9.51
C ILE A 128 8.40 2.39 -10.05
N GLY A 129 8.78 1.55 -11.02
CA GLY A 129 10.08 1.62 -11.67
C GLY A 129 10.26 2.94 -12.42
N SER A 130 9.27 3.35 -13.22
CA SER A 130 9.30 4.61 -13.97
C SER A 130 9.47 5.81 -13.03
N LYS A 131 8.69 5.83 -11.94
CA LYS A 131 8.66 6.93 -11.00
C LYS A 131 9.95 7.04 -10.18
N ILE A 132 10.48 5.93 -9.69
CA ILE A 132 11.77 5.89 -8.98
C ILE A 132 12.89 6.37 -9.92
N CYS A 133 12.95 5.84 -11.15
CA CYS A 133 13.92 6.29 -12.14
C CYS A 133 13.83 7.80 -12.40
N ARG A 134 12.62 8.34 -12.54
CA ARG A 134 12.38 9.77 -12.75
C ARG A 134 12.84 10.65 -11.59
N ILE A 135 12.56 10.28 -10.34
CA ILE A 135 12.97 11.08 -9.17
C ILE A 135 14.49 11.03 -8.91
N LEU A 136 15.16 9.99 -9.42
CA LEU A 136 16.61 9.84 -9.34
C LEU A 136 17.32 10.37 -10.60
N GLU A 137 16.59 10.96 -11.55
CA GLU A 137 17.12 11.44 -12.83
C GLU A 137 17.90 10.34 -13.60
N LYS A 138 17.44 9.10 -13.51
CA LYS A 138 18.02 7.92 -14.17
C LYS A 138 17.12 7.45 -15.32
N GLU A 139 17.52 7.69 -16.55
CA GLU A 139 16.81 7.19 -17.75
C GLU A 139 17.35 5.81 -18.18
N ASP A 140 17.12 4.78 -17.35
CA ASP A 140 17.54 3.41 -17.62
C ASP A 140 16.34 2.44 -17.59
N THR A 141 16.08 1.81 -18.74
CA THR A 141 14.98 0.86 -18.92
C THR A 141 15.23 -0.47 -18.18
N PHE A 142 16.48 -0.91 -18.07
CA PHE A 142 16.84 -2.11 -17.32
C PHE A 142 16.64 -1.87 -15.83
N LEU A 143 17.10 -0.72 -15.32
CA LEU A 143 16.86 -0.33 -13.93
C LEU A 143 15.36 -0.27 -13.61
N MET A 144 14.57 0.38 -14.47
CA MET A 144 13.12 0.43 -14.33
C MET A 144 12.51 -0.98 -14.25
N CYS A 145 12.98 -1.91 -15.09
CA CYS A 145 12.51 -3.29 -15.11
C CYS A 145 12.88 -4.05 -13.83
N GLU A 146 14.11 -3.90 -13.34
CA GLU A 146 14.60 -4.54 -12.11
C GLU A 146 13.77 -4.10 -10.90
N ILE A 147 13.56 -2.80 -10.74
CA ILE A 147 12.75 -2.22 -9.66
C ILE A 147 11.31 -2.75 -9.74
N SER A 148 10.71 -2.69 -10.92
CA SER A 148 9.32 -3.15 -11.14
C SER A 148 9.17 -4.65 -10.83
N THR A 149 10.15 -5.47 -11.24
CA THR A 149 10.15 -6.92 -11.01
C THR A 149 10.27 -7.25 -9.52
N MET A 150 11.17 -6.58 -8.81
CA MET A 150 11.31 -6.76 -7.37
C MET A 150 10.02 -6.37 -6.63
N PHE A 151 9.43 -5.23 -6.96
CA PHE A 151 8.17 -4.83 -6.34
C PHE A 151 7.05 -5.85 -6.61
N ALA A 152 6.93 -6.36 -7.84
CA ALA A 152 5.96 -7.40 -8.19
C ALA A 152 6.15 -8.70 -7.40
N PHE A 153 7.40 -9.08 -7.13
CA PHE A 153 7.72 -10.23 -6.30
C PHE A 153 7.17 -10.06 -4.87
N PHE A 154 7.31 -8.88 -4.27
CA PHE A 154 6.74 -8.60 -2.95
C PHE A 154 5.20 -8.62 -2.94
N LEU A 155 4.58 -8.05 -3.97
CA LEU A 155 3.12 -8.11 -4.12
C LEU A 155 2.60 -9.55 -4.12
N THR A 156 3.32 -10.45 -4.79
CA THR A 156 2.90 -11.84 -4.96
C THR A 156 3.20 -12.75 -3.77
N HIS A 157 4.23 -12.46 -2.97
CA HIS A 157 4.73 -13.41 -1.95
C HIS A 157 4.53 -12.97 -0.50
N GLY A 158 4.22 -11.70 -0.21
CA GLY A 158 4.12 -11.24 1.18
C GLY A 158 3.17 -10.08 1.42
N PHE A 159 2.95 -9.22 0.44
CA PHE A 159 2.18 -7.99 0.64
C PHE A 159 0.74 -8.24 1.11
N TYR A 160 -0.05 -8.99 0.33
CA TYR A 160 -1.48 -9.17 0.63
C TYR A 160 -1.74 -9.98 1.90
N GLU A 161 -0.90 -10.97 2.19
CA GLU A 161 -0.99 -11.73 3.44
C GLU A 161 -0.68 -10.85 4.65
N SER A 162 0.34 -9.99 4.56
CA SER A 162 0.65 -9.02 5.61
C SER A 162 -0.45 -7.99 5.79
N MET A 163 -1.05 -7.48 4.70
CA MET A 163 -2.23 -6.60 4.77
C MET A 163 -3.37 -7.27 5.52
N LYS A 164 -3.69 -8.51 5.17
CA LYS A 164 -4.75 -9.29 5.84
C LYS A 164 -4.45 -9.48 7.33
N ARG A 165 -3.22 -9.85 7.71
CA ARG A 165 -2.84 -10.00 9.11
C ARG A 165 -2.96 -8.69 9.88
N ALA A 166 -2.58 -7.57 9.26
CA ALA A 166 -2.71 -6.26 9.84
C ALA A 166 -4.17 -5.86 10.09
N TRP A 167 -5.06 -6.23 9.16
CA TRP A 167 -6.51 -6.10 9.32
C TRP A 167 -7.04 -6.98 10.47
N GLU A 168 -6.46 -8.15 10.70
CA GLU A 168 -6.93 -9.10 11.71
C GLU A 168 -6.28 -8.91 13.10
N LEU A 169 -5.46 -7.87 13.29
CA LEU A 169 -4.83 -7.59 14.59
C LEU A 169 -5.87 -7.36 15.71
N PRO A 170 -5.53 -7.73 16.97
CA PRO A 170 -6.36 -7.43 18.14
C PRO A 170 -6.60 -5.94 18.32
N ASN A 171 -7.78 -5.57 18.84
CA ASN A 171 -8.17 -4.17 18.99
C ASN A 171 -7.21 -3.39 19.91
N GLU A 172 -6.68 -4.01 20.96
CA GLU A 172 -5.73 -3.39 21.86
C GLU A 172 -4.47 -2.94 21.10
N THR A 173 -3.96 -3.80 20.23
CA THR A 173 -2.82 -3.48 19.36
C THR A 173 -3.17 -2.38 18.36
N LEU A 174 -4.37 -2.41 17.77
CA LEU A 174 -4.81 -1.38 16.82
C LEU A 174 -4.97 -0.01 17.49
N ILE A 175 -5.42 0.04 18.74
CA ILE A 175 -5.51 1.28 19.53
C ILE A 175 -4.11 1.83 19.79
N GLU A 176 -3.17 0.99 20.23
CA GLU A 176 -1.77 1.43 20.44
C GLU A 176 -1.12 1.98 19.16
N LEU A 177 -1.43 1.39 18.00
CA LEU A 177 -0.95 1.88 16.71
C LEU A 177 -1.60 3.22 16.35
N LEU A 178 -2.91 3.36 16.59
CA LEU A 178 -3.64 4.59 16.33
C LEU A 178 -3.11 5.74 17.19
N ASP A 179 -2.88 5.51 18.48
CA ASP A 179 -2.37 6.53 19.41
C ASP A 179 -1.01 7.07 18.96
N LYS A 180 -0.14 6.23 18.39
CA LYS A 180 1.17 6.65 17.84
C LYS A 180 1.06 7.52 16.58
N VAL A 181 -0.02 7.38 15.82
CA VAL A 181 -0.26 8.17 14.61
C VAL A 181 -0.86 9.54 14.97
N GLU A 182 -1.58 9.62 16.09
CA GLU A 182 -2.31 10.81 16.52
C GLU A 182 -1.59 11.67 17.56
N SER A 183 -0.55 11.12 18.21
CA SER A 183 0.36 11.83 19.11
C SER A 183 1.29 12.79 18.38
#